data_AF-A0A8H6W5D3-F1
#
_entry.id   AF-A0A8H6W5D3-F1
#
_cell.length_a   1.000
_cell.length_b   1.000
_cell.length_c   1.000
_cell.angle_alpha   90.00
_cell.angle_beta   90.00
_cell.angle_gamma   90.00
#
_symmetry.space_group_name_H-M   'P 1'
#
loop_
_entity.id
_entity.type
_entity.pdbx_description
1 polymer ?
#
loop_
_entity_poly.entity_id
_entity_poly.type
_entity_poly.pdbx_seq_one_letter_code
_entity_poly.pdbx_strand_id
1 'polypeptide(L)'
;MSAVSVPHDVHNIGFRSFPSSLLMLPLLRRLGLPLPSTAHDRALALDDDAETAEPLLDSPISRPGHRRGTRMFPVVRVLVLVSATVLLGLLAALLLLPHRPGPRVVDRSSASFVAAARESIAYLRDRQSSTLTQASARYRLRSGRPPPQNYDKWFTFAQERGCLIDEYDQIRRDFQPFYQLAEEDPGFFQRMIDSATKMNNDKKDLGRYDIRNGGVGEAPGTSNAYSYYWLETLGKFSHILPDLTVVINARDQPRVVFDVRQPGPYIRQRARKLTENDPFNVSPERTQTYFAGKPGCTILRSPDGFPDIANDDSA
;
A
#
# COMPACT_ATOMS: atom_id res chain seq x y z
N MET A 1 -13.79 14.08 53.64
CA MET A 1 -13.20 15.42 53.39
C MET A 1 -12.26 15.24 52.21
N SER A 2 -12.49 15.75 51.00
CA SER A 2 -13.39 16.81 50.55
C SER A 2 -13.86 16.51 49.13
N ALA A 3 -15.11 16.88 48.87
CA ALA A 3 -15.77 16.87 47.57
C ALA A 3 -15.51 18.18 46.83
N VAL A 4 -15.50 18.14 45.49
CA VAL A 4 -15.58 19.31 44.59
C VAL A 4 -16.37 18.83 43.37
N SER A 5 -17.71 18.89 43.40
CA SER A 5 -18.61 19.97 42.96
C SER A 5 -18.58 20.28 41.46
N VAL A 6 -19.61 19.78 40.77
CA VAL A 6 -20.04 20.12 39.40
C VAL A 6 -20.88 21.40 39.46
N PRO A 7 -20.77 22.34 38.50
CA PRO A 7 -21.80 23.34 38.28
C PRO A 7 -22.76 22.91 37.16
N HIS A 8 -24.03 22.85 37.51
CA HIS A 8 -25.17 22.94 36.60
C HIS A 8 -25.31 24.38 36.12
N ASP A 9 -25.55 24.58 34.82
CA ASP A 9 -26.27 25.76 34.38
C ASP A 9 -27.28 25.40 33.28
N VAL A 10 -28.54 25.73 33.58
CA VAL A 10 -29.72 25.50 32.76
C VAL A 10 -30.19 26.86 32.27
N HIS A 11 -30.02 27.14 30.98
CA HIS A 11 -30.62 28.31 30.35
C HIS A 11 -31.51 27.92 29.16
N ASN A 12 -32.80 27.85 29.49
CA ASN A 12 -33.93 28.49 28.81
C ASN A 12 -33.87 28.57 27.26
N ILE A 13 -34.46 27.58 26.59
CA ILE A 13 -34.70 27.59 25.14
C ILE A 13 -35.98 28.38 24.86
N GLY A 14 -35.83 29.62 24.41
CA GLY A 14 -36.92 30.38 23.80
C GLY A 14 -37.28 29.82 22.42
N PHE A 15 -38.54 29.43 22.24
CA PHE A 15 -39.12 29.09 20.94
C PHE A 15 -39.05 30.31 20.00
N ARG A 16 -38.28 30.23 18.92
CA ARG A 16 -38.42 31.11 17.75
C ARG A 16 -38.76 30.27 16.52
N SER A 17 -39.77 30.73 15.80
CA SER A 17 -40.34 30.18 14.57
C SER A 17 -39.30 29.82 13.51
N PHE A 18 -39.35 28.59 13.00
CA PHE A 18 -38.56 28.12 11.85
C PHE A 18 -39.11 28.69 10.53
N PRO A 19 -38.27 29.24 9.63
CA PRO A 19 -38.65 29.57 8.27
C PRO A 19 -38.63 28.31 7.37
N SER A 20 -39.42 28.35 6.28
CA SER A 20 -39.79 27.29 5.33
C SER A 20 -38.65 26.60 4.54
N SER A 21 -37.41 26.57 5.04
CA SER A 21 -36.20 26.12 4.33
C SER A 21 -36.00 24.60 4.30
N LEU A 22 -36.85 23.81 4.96
CA LEU A 22 -36.68 22.36 5.11
C LEU A 22 -37.06 21.53 3.87
N LEU A 23 -37.79 22.11 2.90
CA LEU A 23 -38.27 21.40 1.71
C LEU A 23 -37.19 21.14 0.63
N MET A 24 -36.00 21.74 0.73
CA MET A 24 -34.94 21.65 -0.29
C MET A 24 -33.73 20.78 0.09
N LEU A 25 -33.63 20.33 1.34
CA LEU A 25 -32.53 19.49 1.83
C LEU A 25 -32.36 18.14 1.09
N PRO A 26 -33.45 17.42 0.72
CA PRO A 26 -33.31 16.17 -0.03
C PRO A 26 -32.76 16.39 -1.45
N LEU A 27 -33.03 17.56 -2.06
CA LEU A 27 -32.60 17.90 -3.41
C LEU A 27 -31.12 18.30 -3.44
N LEU A 28 -30.67 19.12 -2.49
CA LEU A 28 -29.27 19.54 -2.36
C LEU A 28 -28.34 18.36 -2.10
N ARG A 29 -28.76 17.43 -1.22
CA ARG A 29 -28.00 16.22 -0.91
C ARG A 29 -27.92 15.24 -2.10
N ARG A 30 -28.93 15.21 -2.98
CA ARG A 30 -28.94 14.40 -4.21
C ARG A 30 -28.07 14.97 -5.33
N LEU A 31 -27.91 16.29 -5.41
CA LEU A 31 -27.12 16.96 -6.45
C LEU A 31 -25.63 17.12 -6.09
N GLY A 32 -25.21 16.66 -4.90
CA GLY A 32 -23.82 16.82 -4.43
C GLY A 32 -23.42 18.28 -4.24
N LEU A 33 -24.40 19.18 -4.16
CA LEU A 33 -24.18 20.61 -3.95
C LEU A 33 -23.94 20.87 -2.46
N PRO A 34 -23.01 21.78 -2.11
CA PRO A 34 -22.73 22.10 -0.72
C PRO A 34 -23.98 22.63 -0.04
N LEU A 35 -24.28 22.09 1.15
CA LEU A 35 -25.35 22.62 1.99
C LEU A 35 -24.95 24.04 2.45
N PRO A 36 -25.90 25.00 2.51
CA PRO A 36 -25.60 26.31 3.05
C PRO A 36 -25.13 26.17 4.50
N SER A 37 -23.92 26.68 4.80
CA SER A 37 -23.31 26.51 6.10
C SER A 37 -24.14 27.19 7.18
N THR A 38 -24.26 26.53 8.32
CA THR A 38 -24.79 27.12 9.55
C THR A 38 -23.87 28.28 9.97
N ALA A 39 -24.46 29.32 10.57
CA ALA A 39 -23.87 30.64 10.85
C ALA A 39 -22.70 30.66 11.89
N HIS A 40 -21.84 29.64 11.93
CA HIS A 40 -20.70 29.57 12.83
C HIS A 40 -19.33 29.77 12.18
N ASP A 41 -19.24 29.79 10.84
CA ASP A 41 -17.94 29.86 10.12
C ASP A 41 -17.70 31.19 9.39
N ARG A 42 -18.19 32.32 9.91
CA ARG A 42 -17.95 33.67 9.34
C ARG A 42 -17.43 34.67 10.37
N ALA A 43 -16.34 34.32 11.06
CA ALA A 43 -15.51 35.27 11.77
C ALA A 43 -14.05 34.88 11.54
N LEU A 44 -13.43 35.43 10.50
CA LEU A 44 -11.99 35.58 10.27
C LEU A 44 -11.79 35.92 8.78
N ALA A 45 -12.03 37.17 8.41
CA ALA A 45 -11.34 37.86 7.33
C ALA A 45 -11.86 39.30 7.22
N LEU A 46 -10.90 40.24 7.11
CA LEU A 46 -11.00 41.63 6.63
C LEU A 46 -11.12 42.70 7.72
N ASP A 47 -9.95 43.17 8.17
CA ASP A 47 -9.66 44.55 8.53
C ASP A 47 -9.04 45.29 7.32
N ASP A 48 -9.07 46.63 7.40
CA ASP A 48 -8.48 47.68 6.54
C ASP A 48 -9.21 48.05 5.23
N ASP A 49 -10.01 49.13 5.23
CA ASP A 49 -9.49 50.52 5.10
C ASP A 49 -10.62 51.57 4.92
N ALA A 50 -10.37 52.74 5.55
CA ALA A 50 -10.81 54.13 5.27
C ALA A 50 -12.32 54.49 5.21
N GLU A 51 -12.90 55.31 6.10
CA GLU A 51 -12.71 56.75 6.47
C GLU A 51 -13.80 57.67 5.86
N THR A 52 -14.29 58.62 6.68
CA THR A 52 -15.00 59.90 6.41
C THR A 52 -16.54 60.01 6.46
N ALA A 53 -16.98 60.60 7.58
CA ALA A 53 -17.88 61.77 7.79
C ALA A 53 -19.36 61.83 7.29
N GLU A 54 -20.24 61.90 8.30
CA GLU A 54 -21.59 62.51 8.49
C GLU A 54 -22.00 63.79 7.68
N PRO A 55 -23.25 64.32 7.77
CA PRO A 55 -24.57 63.68 8.01
C PRO A 55 -25.79 64.30 7.22
N LEU A 56 -26.97 63.71 7.47
CA LEU A 56 -28.32 64.32 7.60
C LEU A 56 -28.85 65.28 6.51
N LEU A 57 -29.92 64.84 5.82
CA LEU A 57 -31.00 65.75 5.43
C LEU A 57 -32.36 65.04 5.39
N ASP A 58 -33.34 65.77 5.90
CA ASP A 58 -34.68 65.39 6.34
C ASP A 58 -35.60 64.82 5.25
N SER A 59 -36.52 63.98 5.72
CA SER A 59 -37.77 63.62 5.03
C SER A 59 -38.71 64.83 4.92
N PRO A 60 -39.72 64.80 4.03
CA PRO A 60 -41.01 64.36 4.56
C PRO A 60 -41.88 63.56 3.58
N ILE A 61 -42.31 62.40 4.10
CA ILE A 61 -43.67 61.85 4.13
C ILE A 61 -44.70 62.48 3.18
N SER A 62 -45.28 61.64 2.31
CA SER A 62 -46.71 61.68 2.02
C SER A 62 -47.25 60.29 1.69
N ARG A 63 -48.48 60.07 2.13
CA ARG A 63 -49.14 58.81 2.53
C ARG A 63 -50.04 58.23 1.41
N PRO A 64 -50.64 57.03 1.60
CA PRO A 64 -50.79 55.99 0.59
C PRO A 64 -52.17 55.95 -0.10
N GLY A 65 -52.28 55.20 -1.20
CA GLY A 65 -53.54 55.02 -1.93
C GLY A 65 -53.63 53.74 -2.75
N HIS A 66 -53.98 52.64 -2.07
CA HIS A 66 -55.01 51.64 -2.42
C HIS A 66 -55.34 51.23 -3.88
N ARG A 67 -55.62 49.91 -4.04
CA ARG A 67 -56.38 49.18 -5.09
C ARG A 67 -55.52 48.52 -6.17
N ARG A 68 -55.78 47.31 -6.67
CA ARG A 68 -56.89 46.33 -6.55
C ARG A 68 -56.34 44.99 -7.09
N GLY A 69 -56.74 43.87 -6.49
CA GLY A 69 -56.36 42.54 -6.97
C GLY A 69 -56.88 42.27 -8.39
N THR A 70 -55.98 41.92 -9.29
CA THR A 70 -56.30 41.45 -10.64
C THR A 70 -56.63 39.96 -10.60
N ARG A 71 -57.86 39.62 -10.99
CA ARG A 71 -58.26 38.23 -11.23
C ARG A 71 -57.45 37.70 -12.41
N MET A 72 -56.60 36.72 -12.14
CA MET A 72 -55.75 36.07 -13.14
C MET A 72 -56.62 35.29 -14.15
N PHE A 73 -56.48 35.60 -15.44
CA PHE A 73 -57.27 35.03 -16.54
C PHE A 73 -57.08 33.49 -16.67
N PRO A 74 -58.11 32.74 -17.13
CA PRO A 74 -58.12 31.27 -17.11
C PRO A 74 -56.96 30.60 -17.85
N VAL A 75 -56.42 31.24 -18.89
CA VAL A 75 -55.27 30.74 -19.68
C VAL A 75 -53.98 30.67 -18.83
N VAL A 76 -53.76 31.64 -17.95
CA VAL A 76 -52.58 31.67 -17.08
C VAL A 76 -52.66 30.55 -16.03
N ARG A 77 -53.86 30.23 -15.54
CA ARG A 77 -54.06 29.10 -14.62
C ARG A 77 -53.74 27.76 -15.28
N VAL A 78 -54.14 27.57 -16.54
CA VAL A 78 -53.83 26.35 -17.30
C VAL A 78 -52.33 26.21 -17.53
N LEU A 79 -51.64 27.29 -17.92
CA LEU A 79 -50.18 27.29 -18.10
C LEU A 79 -49.42 26.98 -16.81
N VAL A 80 -49.85 27.52 -15.67
CA VAL A 80 -49.24 27.24 -14.36
C VAL A 80 -49.46 25.78 -13.92
N LEU A 81 -50.63 25.20 -14.22
CA LEU A 81 -50.91 23.80 -13.90
C LEU A 81 -50.11 22.85 -14.80
N VAL A 82 -49.98 23.16 -16.08
CA VAL A 82 -49.17 22.37 -17.02
C VAL A 82 -47.69 22.46 -16.69
N SER A 83 -47.18 23.64 -16.32
CA SER A 83 -45.78 23.75 -15.90
C SER A 83 -45.51 23.00 -14.59
N ALA A 84 -46.44 23.05 -13.63
CA ALA A 84 -46.33 22.32 -12.37
C ALA A 84 -46.32 20.80 -12.59
N THR A 85 -47.17 20.26 -13.48
CA THR A 85 -47.21 18.82 -13.77
C THR A 85 -45.96 18.34 -14.50
N VAL A 86 -45.43 19.12 -15.44
CA VAL A 86 -44.15 18.85 -16.10
C VAL A 86 -43.01 18.87 -15.09
N LEU A 87 -42.97 19.85 -14.18
CA LEU A 87 -41.96 19.91 -13.13
C LEU A 87 -42.05 18.71 -12.18
N LEU A 88 -43.27 18.32 -11.79
CA LEU A 88 -43.50 17.16 -10.91
C LEU A 88 -43.08 15.85 -11.59
N GLY A 89 -43.37 15.72 -12.89
CA GLY A 89 -42.96 14.58 -13.71
C GLY A 89 -41.43 14.48 -13.86
N LEU A 90 -40.76 15.60 -14.09
CA LEU A 90 -39.29 15.65 -14.15
C LEU A 90 -38.66 15.35 -12.79
N LEU A 91 -39.23 15.87 -11.70
CA LEU A 91 -38.78 15.56 -10.34
C LEU A 91 -38.95 14.07 -10.03
N ALA A 92 -40.11 13.49 -10.34
CA ALA A 92 -40.37 12.07 -10.15
C ALA A 92 -39.41 11.20 -10.98
N ALA A 93 -39.14 11.56 -12.24
CA ALA A 93 -38.16 10.88 -13.07
C ALA A 93 -36.74 10.94 -12.47
N LEU A 94 -36.33 12.10 -11.93
CA LEU A 94 -35.06 12.26 -11.22
C LEU A 94 -35.00 11.45 -9.91
N LEU A 95 -36.14 11.24 -9.25
CA LEU A 95 -36.22 10.45 -8.02
C LEU A 95 -36.17 8.93 -8.28
N LEU A 96 -36.63 8.50 -9.47
CA LEU A 96 -36.70 7.10 -9.91
C LEU A 96 -35.42 6.62 -10.63
N LEU A 97 -34.48 7.51 -10.96
CA LEU A 97 -33.18 7.09 -11.48
C LEU A 97 -32.44 6.26 -10.41
N PRO A 98 -31.86 5.10 -10.77
CA PRO A 98 -31.10 4.29 -9.84
C PRO A 98 -29.95 5.10 -9.26
N HIS A 99 -29.81 5.07 -7.94
CA HIS A 99 -28.76 5.77 -7.23
C HIS A 99 -27.41 5.32 -7.79
N ARG A 100 -26.66 6.22 -8.44
CA ARG A 100 -25.27 5.94 -8.76
C ARG A 100 -24.55 5.84 -7.41
N PRO A 101 -23.96 4.68 -7.05
CA PRO A 101 -23.16 4.63 -5.85
C PRO A 101 -22.08 5.70 -5.96
N GLY A 102 -21.98 6.56 -4.95
CA GLY A 102 -20.91 7.55 -4.89
C GLY A 102 -19.54 6.89 -5.00
N PRO A 103 -18.48 7.64 -5.33
CA PRO A 103 -17.13 7.10 -5.36
C PRO A 103 -16.84 6.41 -4.02
N ARG A 104 -16.37 5.15 -4.07
CA ARG A 104 -15.96 4.43 -2.85
C ARG A 104 -14.84 5.24 -2.20
N VAL A 105 -15.10 5.76 -1.01
CA VAL A 105 -14.04 6.31 -0.16
C VAL A 105 -13.22 5.11 0.30
N VAL A 106 -12.01 4.95 -0.25
CA VAL A 106 -11.06 3.95 0.23
C VAL A 106 -10.55 4.46 1.57
N ASP A 107 -10.91 3.77 2.66
CA ASP A 107 -10.36 4.03 3.98
C ASP A 107 -8.87 3.68 3.98
N ARG A 108 -8.01 4.71 4.05
CA ARG A 108 -6.54 4.60 4.09
C ARG A 108 -5.98 4.70 5.52
N SER A 109 -6.81 4.48 6.54
CA SER A 109 -6.31 4.44 7.92
C SER A 109 -5.40 3.23 8.13
N SER A 110 -4.38 3.37 9.00
CA SER A 110 -3.55 2.25 9.42
C SER A 110 -4.39 1.09 9.99
N ALA A 111 -5.51 1.42 10.65
CA ALA A 111 -6.45 0.43 11.17
C ALA A 111 -7.06 -0.46 10.07
N SER A 112 -7.43 0.12 8.91
CA SER A 112 -7.97 -0.65 7.79
C SER A 112 -6.92 -1.59 7.20
N PHE A 113 -5.68 -1.13 7.06
CA PHE A 113 -4.56 -1.96 6.60
C PHE A 113 -4.25 -3.11 7.57
N VAL A 114 -4.20 -2.85 8.88
CA VAL A 114 -4.01 -3.90 9.90
C VAL A 114 -5.14 -4.93 9.85
N ALA A 115 -6.39 -4.50 9.69
CA ALA A 115 -7.53 -5.40 9.57
C ALA A 115 -7.41 -6.29 8.31
N ALA A 116 -7.09 -5.69 7.16
CA ALA A 116 -6.88 -6.42 5.90
C ALA A 116 -5.69 -7.41 5.97
N ALA A 117 -4.61 -7.02 6.64
CA ALA A 117 -3.46 -7.90 6.86
C ALA A 117 -3.82 -9.11 7.74
N ARG A 118 -4.61 -8.90 8.80
CA ARG A 118 -5.11 -9.98 9.66
C ARG A 118 -6.01 -10.94 8.90
N GLU A 119 -6.95 -10.42 8.11
CA GLU A 119 -7.81 -11.25 7.26
C GLU A 119 -6.99 -12.05 6.25
N SER A 120 -6.00 -11.43 5.61
CA SER A 120 -5.09 -12.09 4.68
C SER A 120 -4.31 -13.22 5.34
N ILE A 121 -3.73 -13.00 6.53
CA ILE A 121 -3.01 -14.03 7.28
C ILE A 121 -3.94 -15.17 7.72
N ALA A 122 -5.16 -14.85 8.17
CA ALA A 122 -6.15 -15.87 8.54
C ALA A 122 -6.51 -16.75 7.34
N TYR A 123 -6.80 -16.12 6.20
CA TYR A 123 -7.06 -16.82 4.94
C TYR A 123 -5.89 -17.73 4.53
N LEU A 124 -4.65 -17.24 4.65
CA LEU A 124 -3.47 -18.04 4.37
C LEU A 124 -3.38 -19.24 5.32
N ARG A 125 -3.62 -19.07 6.62
CA ARG A 125 -3.57 -20.18 7.59
C ARG A 125 -4.63 -21.24 7.31
N ASP A 126 -5.86 -20.83 7.02
CA ASP A 126 -6.99 -21.76 6.87
C ASP A 126 -6.86 -22.65 5.63
N ARG A 127 -6.16 -22.18 4.59
CA ARG A 127 -6.01 -22.90 3.32
C ARG A 127 -4.76 -23.78 3.22
N GLN A 128 -3.98 -23.90 4.30
CA GLN A 128 -2.69 -24.62 4.28
C GLN A 128 -2.88 -26.12 4.06
N SER A 129 -1.95 -26.72 3.32
CA SER A 129 -1.83 -28.17 3.19
C SER A 129 -1.59 -28.84 4.54
N SER A 130 -2.49 -29.76 4.91
CA SER A 130 -2.46 -30.49 6.20
C SER A 130 -1.70 -31.82 6.14
N THR A 131 -1.51 -32.37 4.94
CA THR A 131 -0.81 -33.64 4.72
C THR A 131 0.30 -33.49 3.69
N LEU A 132 1.31 -34.36 3.77
CA LEU A 132 2.42 -34.38 2.82
C LEU A 132 1.93 -34.56 1.37
N THR A 133 0.89 -35.37 1.16
CA THR A 133 0.27 -35.57 -0.15
C THR A 133 -0.35 -34.29 -0.70
N GLN A 134 -1.08 -33.55 0.13
CA GLN A 134 -1.66 -32.24 -0.24
C GLN A 134 -0.55 -31.23 -0.56
N ALA A 135 0.44 -31.11 0.31
CA ALA A 135 1.57 -30.20 0.14
C ALA A 135 2.34 -30.51 -1.15
N SER A 136 2.60 -31.79 -1.42
CA SER A 136 3.28 -32.24 -2.63
C SER A 136 2.47 -31.95 -3.89
N ALA A 137 1.15 -32.18 -3.87
CA ALA A 137 0.28 -31.86 -5.00
C ALA A 137 0.25 -30.35 -5.28
N ARG A 138 0.16 -29.55 -4.22
CA ARG A 138 0.15 -28.09 -4.32
C ARG A 138 1.49 -27.52 -4.77
N TYR A 139 2.60 -28.06 -4.29
CA TYR A 139 3.93 -27.73 -4.76
C TYR A 139 4.05 -27.98 -6.27
N ARG A 140 3.60 -29.13 -6.77
CA ARG A 140 3.59 -29.44 -8.22
C ARG A 140 2.74 -28.46 -9.00
N LEU A 141 1.54 -28.14 -8.51
CA LEU A 141 0.65 -27.19 -9.15
C LEU A 141 1.27 -25.78 -9.26
N ARG A 142 1.93 -25.30 -8.19
CA ARG A 142 2.52 -23.94 -8.15
C ARG A 142 3.84 -23.85 -8.91
N SER A 143 4.65 -24.90 -8.86
CA SER A 143 6.02 -24.89 -9.39
C SER A 143 6.17 -25.49 -10.79
N GLY A 144 5.23 -26.34 -11.21
CA GLY A 144 5.37 -27.19 -12.39
C GLY A 144 6.43 -28.29 -12.26
N ARG A 145 6.96 -28.53 -11.04
CA ARG A 145 8.05 -29.48 -10.77
C ARG A 145 7.70 -30.41 -9.61
N PRO A 146 8.26 -31.64 -9.54
CA PRO A 146 8.15 -32.44 -8.33
C PRO A 146 8.81 -31.72 -7.14
N PRO A 147 8.33 -31.95 -5.90
CA PRO A 147 9.02 -31.45 -4.71
C PRO A 147 10.48 -31.92 -4.67
N PRO A 148 11.38 -31.12 -4.08
CA PRO A 148 12.80 -31.48 -3.97
C PRO A 148 13.00 -32.72 -3.09
N GLN A 149 14.21 -33.28 -3.14
CA GLN A 149 14.60 -34.34 -2.20
C GLN A 149 14.45 -33.84 -0.75
N ASN A 150 14.06 -34.73 0.16
CA ASN A 150 13.80 -34.44 1.58
C ASN A 150 12.64 -33.44 1.83
N TYR A 151 11.73 -33.25 0.86
CA TYR A 151 10.56 -32.39 1.07
C TYR A 151 9.64 -32.87 2.20
N ASP A 152 9.59 -34.18 2.43
CA ASP A 152 8.94 -34.81 3.59
C ASP A 152 9.53 -34.33 4.92
N LYS A 153 10.87 -34.29 5.03
CA LYS A 153 11.56 -33.80 6.23
C LYS A 153 11.29 -32.32 6.46
N TRP A 154 11.35 -31.52 5.40
CA TRP A 154 11.00 -30.10 5.46
C TRP A 154 9.54 -29.89 5.88
N PHE A 155 8.60 -30.69 5.35
CA PHE A 155 7.18 -30.61 5.68
C PHE A 155 6.94 -30.88 7.17
N THR A 156 7.54 -31.95 7.71
CA THR A 156 7.48 -32.25 9.15
C THR A 156 8.10 -31.12 9.98
N PHE A 157 9.30 -30.66 9.61
CA PHE A 157 9.99 -29.57 10.29
C PHE A 157 9.14 -28.29 10.36
N ALA A 158 8.48 -27.94 9.25
CA ALA A 158 7.63 -26.77 9.12
C ALA A 158 6.33 -26.91 9.92
N GLN A 159 5.69 -28.08 9.91
CA GLN A 159 4.51 -28.36 10.72
C GLN A 159 4.78 -28.25 12.22
N GLU A 160 5.86 -28.85 12.71
CA GLU A 160 6.26 -28.81 14.13
C GLU A 160 6.46 -27.38 14.65
N ARG A 161 6.78 -26.44 13.76
CA ARG A 161 7.06 -25.04 14.07
C ARG A 161 5.90 -24.10 13.72
N GLY A 162 4.77 -24.63 13.24
CA GLY A 162 3.62 -23.83 12.85
C GLY A 162 3.88 -22.91 11.65
N CYS A 163 4.80 -23.28 10.77
CA CYS A 163 5.09 -22.55 9.55
C CYS A 163 3.98 -22.77 8.49
N LEU A 164 3.77 -21.77 7.63
CA LEU A 164 2.86 -21.91 6.47
C LEU A 164 3.53 -22.76 5.40
N ILE A 165 3.01 -23.96 5.14
CA ILE A 165 3.54 -24.92 4.17
C ILE A 165 3.52 -24.37 2.72
N ASP A 166 2.44 -23.72 2.31
CA ASP A 166 2.22 -23.46 0.89
C ASP A 166 2.81 -22.14 0.38
N GLU A 167 3.40 -21.30 1.24
CA GLU A 167 3.72 -19.90 0.89
C GLU A 167 5.19 -19.61 0.52
N TYR A 168 5.94 -20.63 0.10
CA TYR A 168 7.37 -20.51 -0.24
C TYR A 168 7.68 -20.34 -1.74
N ASP A 169 6.75 -19.80 -2.53
CA ASP A 169 6.95 -19.56 -3.97
C ASP A 169 8.14 -18.65 -4.29
N GLN A 170 8.52 -17.77 -3.35
CA GLN A 170 9.65 -16.88 -3.53
C GLN A 170 10.95 -17.66 -3.75
N ILE A 171 11.19 -18.74 -3.00
CA ILE A 171 12.35 -19.62 -3.18
C ILE A 171 12.44 -20.05 -4.64
N ARG A 172 11.34 -20.57 -5.19
CA ARG A 172 11.31 -21.00 -6.59
C ARG A 172 11.61 -19.85 -7.55
N ARG A 173 11.02 -18.67 -7.36
CA ARG A 173 11.24 -17.51 -8.25
C ARG A 173 12.71 -17.07 -8.22
N ASP A 174 13.32 -17.03 -7.04
CA ASP A 174 14.70 -16.59 -6.84
C ASP A 174 15.69 -17.59 -7.46
N PHE A 175 15.41 -18.89 -7.38
CA PHE A 175 16.24 -19.94 -7.99
C PHE A 175 15.94 -20.22 -9.46
N GLN A 176 14.81 -19.75 -10.00
CA GLN A 176 14.38 -20.03 -11.37
C GLN A 176 15.44 -19.68 -12.44
N PRO A 177 16.14 -18.53 -12.36
CA PRO A 177 17.21 -18.20 -13.31
C PRO A 177 18.38 -19.20 -13.29
N PHE A 178 18.61 -19.86 -12.16
CA PHE A 178 19.80 -20.69 -11.93
C PHE A 178 19.57 -22.18 -12.14
N TYR A 179 18.33 -22.69 -12.04
CA TYR A 179 18.05 -24.11 -12.29
C TYR A 179 18.51 -24.56 -13.67
N GLN A 180 18.24 -23.77 -14.72
CA GLN A 180 18.67 -24.09 -16.08
C GLN A 180 20.19 -23.98 -16.24
N LEU A 181 20.84 -23.06 -15.52
CA LEU A 181 22.30 -22.92 -15.54
C LEU A 181 22.99 -24.12 -14.90
N ALA A 182 22.43 -24.65 -13.82
CA ALA A 182 22.95 -25.84 -13.15
C ALA A 182 22.97 -27.06 -14.07
N GLU A 183 21.91 -27.22 -14.88
CA GLU A 183 21.78 -28.32 -15.84
C GLU A 183 22.78 -28.21 -17.01
N GLU A 184 23.04 -26.98 -17.47
CA GLU A 184 23.91 -26.72 -18.63
C GLU A 184 25.40 -26.60 -18.27
N ASP A 185 25.71 -26.14 -17.05
CA ASP A 185 27.07 -25.90 -16.55
C ASP A 185 27.19 -26.33 -15.07
N PRO A 186 27.46 -27.62 -14.81
CA PRO A 186 27.55 -28.15 -13.46
C PRO A 186 28.63 -27.49 -12.60
N GLY A 187 29.66 -26.90 -13.20
CA GLY A 187 30.75 -26.23 -12.51
C GLY A 187 30.44 -24.78 -12.11
N PHE A 188 29.32 -24.21 -12.56
CA PHE A 188 28.99 -22.81 -12.39
C PHE A 188 29.03 -22.36 -10.92
N PHE A 189 28.28 -23.05 -10.05
CA PHE A 189 28.20 -22.67 -8.64
C PHE A 189 29.52 -22.83 -7.90
N GLN A 190 30.31 -23.87 -8.23
CA GLN A 190 31.64 -24.02 -7.63
C GLN A 190 32.54 -22.84 -8.00
N ARG A 191 32.51 -22.40 -9.26
CA ARG A 191 33.25 -21.20 -9.67
C ARG A 191 32.74 -19.94 -8.98
N MET A 192 31.43 -19.81 -8.73
CA MET A 192 30.88 -18.70 -7.96
C MET A 192 31.37 -18.70 -6.50
N ILE A 193 31.42 -19.87 -5.84
CA ILE A 193 32.02 -20.01 -4.50
C ILE A 193 33.51 -19.63 -4.54
N ASP A 194 34.25 -20.10 -5.53
CA ASP A 194 35.67 -19.78 -5.70
C ASP A 194 35.88 -18.27 -5.93
N SER A 195 35.06 -17.63 -6.76
CA SER A 195 35.10 -16.19 -6.99
C SER A 195 34.83 -15.42 -5.70
N ALA A 196 33.78 -15.75 -4.96
CA ALA A 196 33.46 -15.09 -3.68
C ALA A 196 34.60 -15.21 -2.66
N THR A 197 35.27 -16.37 -2.62
CA THR A 197 36.34 -16.65 -1.66
C THR A 197 37.70 -16.06 -2.05
N LYS A 198 37.91 -15.71 -3.33
CA LYS A 198 39.16 -15.13 -3.87
C LYS A 198 39.16 -13.60 -3.99
N MET A 199 38.05 -12.91 -3.68
CA MET A 199 37.98 -11.43 -3.75
C MET A 199 39.07 -10.78 -2.88
N ASN A 200 39.73 -9.71 -3.33
CA ASN A 200 40.89 -9.17 -2.59
C ASN A 200 40.48 -8.32 -1.37
N ASN A 201 39.84 -7.15 -1.59
CA ASN A 201 39.61 -6.12 -0.55
C ASN A 201 38.14 -5.96 -0.12
N ASP A 202 37.19 -6.54 -0.87
CA ASP A 202 35.74 -6.41 -0.67
C ASP A 202 35.04 -7.66 -0.11
N LYS A 203 35.83 -8.64 0.40
CA LYS A 203 35.32 -9.78 1.18
C LYS A 203 34.63 -9.37 2.46
N LYS A 204 34.86 -8.14 2.94
CA LYS A 204 34.19 -7.63 4.15
C LYS A 204 32.70 -7.89 3.97
N ASP A 205 32.16 -8.69 4.88
CA ASP A 205 30.74 -9.08 4.93
C ASP A 205 30.30 -10.10 3.87
N LEU A 206 31.16 -11.00 3.41
CA LEU A 206 30.76 -12.26 2.76
C LEU A 206 31.10 -13.44 3.67
N GLY A 207 30.10 -13.94 4.40
CA GLY A 207 30.22 -15.13 5.24
C GLY A 207 30.14 -16.40 4.42
N ARG A 208 31.11 -17.31 4.57
CA ARG A 208 31.06 -18.65 3.97
C ARG A 208 30.78 -19.68 5.05
N TYR A 209 29.71 -20.44 4.87
CA TYR A 209 29.29 -21.50 5.77
C TYR A 209 29.33 -22.85 5.04
N ASP A 210 30.02 -23.81 5.63
CA ASP A 210 30.16 -25.16 5.10
C ASP A 210 29.36 -26.12 5.99
N ILE A 211 28.36 -26.78 5.41
CA ILE A 211 27.59 -27.84 6.06
C ILE A 211 28.17 -29.18 5.64
N ARG A 212 28.65 -29.97 6.60
CA ARG A 212 29.28 -31.27 6.35
C ARG A 212 28.82 -32.27 7.40
N ASN A 213 28.35 -33.44 6.98
CA ASN A 213 27.91 -34.52 7.87
C ASN A 213 26.91 -34.04 8.94
N GLY A 214 25.98 -33.15 8.55
CA GLY A 214 24.97 -32.59 9.46
C GLY A 214 25.45 -31.50 10.42
N GLY A 215 26.74 -31.17 10.45
CA GLY A 215 27.29 -30.03 11.18
C GLY A 215 27.45 -28.80 10.29
N VAL A 216 27.50 -27.61 10.91
CA VAL A 216 27.79 -26.34 10.21
C VAL A 216 29.05 -25.71 10.78
N GLY A 217 29.92 -25.21 9.90
CA GLY A 217 31.10 -24.42 10.26
C GLY A 217 31.22 -23.17 9.39
N GLU A 218 31.92 -22.16 9.90
CA GLU A 218 32.28 -20.95 9.16
C GLU A 218 33.70 -21.09 8.60
N ALA A 219 33.93 -20.67 7.37
CA ALA A 219 35.25 -20.71 6.76
C ALA A 219 36.19 -19.63 7.36
N PRO A 220 37.48 -19.95 7.60
CA PRO A 220 38.42 -19.00 8.16
C PRO A 220 38.49 -17.68 7.38
N GLY A 221 38.50 -16.56 8.10
CA GLY A 221 38.63 -15.22 7.50
C GLY A 221 37.38 -14.71 6.77
N THR A 222 36.21 -15.35 6.96
CA THR A 222 34.93 -14.91 6.38
C THR A 222 33.92 -14.38 7.42
N SER A 223 34.34 -14.26 8.67
CA SER A 223 33.49 -13.81 9.77
C SER A 223 33.05 -12.35 9.61
N ASN A 224 31.82 -12.06 10.02
CA ASN A 224 31.16 -10.76 9.94
C ASN A 224 30.19 -10.56 11.11
N ALA A 225 29.51 -9.41 11.15
CA ALA A 225 28.60 -9.05 12.25
C ALA A 225 27.43 -10.03 12.45
N TYR A 226 27.08 -10.83 11.44
CA TYR A 226 25.96 -11.78 11.48
C TYR A 226 26.37 -13.25 11.61
N SER A 227 27.67 -13.53 11.71
CA SER A 227 28.20 -14.91 11.73
C SER A 227 27.58 -15.79 12.81
N TYR A 228 27.44 -15.26 14.02
CA TYR A 228 26.79 -15.97 15.13
C TYR A 228 25.36 -16.40 14.77
N TYR A 229 24.55 -15.48 14.23
CA TYR A 229 23.16 -15.75 13.90
C TYR A 229 23.00 -16.74 12.76
N TRP A 230 23.90 -16.71 11.76
CA TRP A 230 23.89 -17.68 10.67
C TRP A 230 24.28 -19.08 11.13
N LEU A 231 25.32 -19.20 11.97
CA LEU A 231 25.70 -20.49 12.56
C LEU A 231 24.56 -21.05 13.42
N GLU A 232 23.94 -20.24 14.27
CA GLU A 232 22.81 -20.66 15.09
C GLU A 232 21.61 -21.08 14.23
N THR A 233 21.29 -20.29 13.20
CA THR A 233 20.14 -20.55 12.31
C THR A 233 20.34 -21.82 11.51
N LEU A 234 21.47 -21.98 10.82
CA LEU A 234 21.78 -23.16 10.04
C LEU A 234 21.90 -24.41 10.92
N GLY A 235 22.45 -24.27 12.13
CA GLY A 235 22.57 -25.38 13.09
C GLY A 235 21.23 -26.01 13.50
N LYS A 236 20.12 -25.24 13.46
CA LYS A 236 18.78 -25.76 13.78
C LYS A 236 18.30 -26.84 12.82
N PHE A 237 18.82 -26.88 11.60
CA PHE A 237 18.37 -27.80 10.55
C PHE A 237 19.52 -28.42 9.71
N SER A 238 20.79 -28.18 10.04
CA SER A 238 21.93 -28.71 9.28
C SER A 238 21.92 -30.24 9.20
N HIS A 239 21.42 -30.94 10.21
CA HIS A 239 21.32 -32.40 10.27
C HIS A 239 20.38 -33.02 9.22
N ILE A 240 19.45 -32.25 8.64
CA ILE A 240 18.59 -32.72 7.53
C ILE A 240 19.05 -32.26 6.15
N LEU A 241 20.08 -31.41 6.08
CA LEU A 241 20.64 -30.90 4.83
C LEU A 241 21.71 -31.83 4.26
N PRO A 242 21.87 -31.87 2.93
CA PRO A 242 23.04 -32.47 2.32
C PRO A 242 24.30 -31.65 2.62
N ASP A 243 25.47 -32.23 2.31
CA ASP A 243 26.72 -31.48 2.29
C ASP A 243 26.62 -30.34 1.27
N LEU A 244 26.76 -29.10 1.74
CA LEU A 244 26.61 -27.91 0.90
C LEU A 244 27.43 -26.73 1.44
N THR A 245 27.78 -25.80 0.56
CA THR A 245 28.46 -24.55 0.91
C THR A 245 27.54 -23.39 0.59
N VAL A 246 27.31 -22.51 1.57
CA VAL A 246 26.54 -21.27 1.39
C VAL A 246 27.48 -20.08 1.53
N VAL A 247 27.35 -19.11 0.63
CA VAL A 247 27.97 -17.80 0.79
C VAL A 247 26.85 -16.79 1.00
N ILE A 248 26.94 -16.03 2.08
CA ILE A 248 25.92 -15.08 2.51
C ILE A 248 26.50 -13.68 2.54
N ASN A 249 25.81 -12.76 1.87
CA ASN A 249 26.09 -11.35 1.94
C ASN A 249 25.56 -10.77 3.25
N ALA A 250 26.44 -10.16 4.03
CA ALA A 250 26.16 -9.47 5.28
C ALA A 250 26.03 -7.94 5.10
N ARG A 251 26.02 -7.44 3.86
CA ARG A 251 25.70 -6.03 3.55
C ARG A 251 24.21 -5.85 3.25
N ASP A 252 23.74 -4.63 3.46
CA ASP A 252 22.38 -4.22 3.07
C ASP A 252 22.20 -4.15 1.54
N GLN A 253 23.29 -3.92 0.80
CA GLN A 253 23.26 -3.85 -0.67
C GLN A 253 23.38 -5.25 -1.31
N PRO A 254 22.62 -5.56 -2.37
CA PRO A 254 22.77 -6.82 -3.09
C PRO A 254 24.10 -6.89 -3.84
N ARG A 255 24.66 -8.10 -3.95
CA ARG A 255 25.91 -8.36 -4.67
C ARG A 255 25.74 -9.01 -6.05
N VAL A 256 24.53 -9.42 -6.40
CA VAL A 256 24.22 -9.96 -7.73
C VAL A 256 23.01 -9.19 -8.25
N VAL A 257 23.21 -8.38 -9.29
CA VAL A 257 22.17 -7.48 -9.82
C VAL A 257 21.92 -7.79 -11.29
N PHE A 258 20.71 -8.24 -11.62
CA PHE A 258 20.24 -8.37 -12.99
C PHE A 258 18.75 -8.01 -13.10
N ASP A 259 18.33 -7.49 -14.25
CA ASP A 259 16.98 -6.96 -14.46
C ASP A 259 15.95 -8.07 -14.74
N VAL A 260 15.39 -8.66 -13.67
CA VAL A 260 14.43 -9.78 -13.71
C VAL A 260 13.14 -9.52 -14.51
N ARG A 261 12.86 -8.25 -14.85
CA ARG A 261 11.67 -7.87 -15.62
C ARG A 261 11.85 -8.02 -17.12
N GLN A 262 13.08 -8.21 -17.61
CA GLN A 262 13.32 -8.38 -19.04
C GLN A 262 12.99 -9.82 -19.45
N PRO A 263 12.00 -10.03 -20.34
CA PRO A 263 11.60 -11.36 -20.77
C PRO A 263 12.68 -12.02 -21.64
N GLY A 264 12.59 -13.35 -21.75
CA GLY A 264 13.36 -14.13 -22.73
C GLY A 264 14.76 -14.55 -22.25
N PRO A 265 15.66 -14.92 -23.18
CA PRO A 265 16.99 -15.46 -22.85
C PRO A 265 17.90 -14.44 -22.16
N TYR A 266 17.47 -13.18 -22.01
CA TYR A 266 18.26 -12.10 -21.43
C TYR A 266 18.68 -12.39 -19.99
N ILE A 267 17.77 -12.84 -19.13
CA ILE A 267 18.12 -13.18 -17.74
C ILE A 267 19.08 -14.35 -17.68
N ARG A 268 18.84 -15.37 -18.51
CA ARG A 268 19.75 -16.51 -18.64
C ARG A 268 21.13 -16.07 -19.11
N GLN A 269 21.21 -15.24 -20.13
CA GLN A 269 22.47 -14.73 -20.66
C GLN A 269 23.21 -13.85 -19.65
N ARG A 270 22.52 -12.99 -18.90
CA ARG A 270 23.17 -12.18 -17.86
C ARG A 270 23.67 -13.01 -16.69
N ALA A 271 22.86 -13.97 -16.22
CA ALA A 271 23.30 -14.90 -15.18
C ALA A 271 24.48 -15.78 -15.64
N ARG A 272 24.58 -16.12 -16.94
CA ARG A 272 25.78 -16.75 -17.54
C ARG A 272 26.98 -15.80 -17.64
N LYS A 273 26.72 -14.53 -17.99
CA LYS A 273 27.72 -13.47 -18.15
C LYS A 273 28.13 -12.81 -16.83
N LEU A 274 27.96 -13.50 -15.69
CA LEU A 274 28.70 -13.23 -14.45
C LEU A 274 30.20 -13.58 -14.62
N THR A 275 30.75 -13.29 -15.80
CA THR A 275 32.15 -13.39 -16.24
C THR A 275 32.92 -12.11 -15.91
N GLU A 276 32.28 -11.14 -15.26
CA GLU A 276 33.02 -10.07 -14.58
C GLU A 276 34.04 -10.74 -13.65
N ASN A 277 35.28 -10.24 -13.63
CA ASN A 277 36.35 -10.83 -12.83
C ASN A 277 36.00 -10.86 -11.32
N ASP A 278 34.98 -10.09 -10.91
CA ASP A 278 34.47 -10.01 -9.55
C ASP A 278 32.93 -9.87 -9.53
N PRO A 279 32.16 -10.96 -9.74
CA PRO A 279 30.70 -10.91 -9.90
C PRO A 279 29.94 -10.54 -8.61
N PHE A 280 30.66 -10.41 -7.48
CA PHE A 280 30.11 -10.02 -6.18
C PHE A 280 30.58 -8.65 -5.72
N ASN A 281 31.37 -7.96 -6.54
CA ASN A 281 31.82 -6.60 -6.30
C ASN A 281 30.98 -5.62 -7.11
N VAL A 282 29.71 -5.55 -6.72
CA VAL A 282 28.82 -4.51 -7.18
C VAL A 282 29.04 -3.31 -6.25
N SER A 283 29.88 -2.37 -6.68
CA SER A 283 29.82 -1.02 -6.13
C SER A 283 28.53 -0.39 -6.63
N PRO A 284 27.60 0.04 -5.75
CA PRO A 284 26.36 0.63 -6.22
C PRO A 284 26.68 1.92 -6.98
N GLU A 285 26.53 1.89 -8.30
CA GLU A 285 26.30 3.12 -9.04
C GLU A 285 25.03 3.78 -8.47
N ARG A 286 24.99 5.12 -8.42
CA ARG A 286 23.81 5.84 -7.91
C ARG A 286 22.57 5.30 -8.65
N THR A 287 21.57 4.82 -7.92
CA THR A 287 20.34 4.25 -8.50
C THR A 287 19.67 5.18 -9.51
N GLN A 288 19.88 6.50 -9.34
CA GLN A 288 19.49 7.54 -10.29
C GLN A 288 19.97 7.28 -11.73
N THR A 289 21.23 6.86 -11.95
CA THR A 289 21.71 6.58 -13.32
C THR A 289 21.15 5.26 -13.84
N TYR A 290 21.04 4.25 -12.99
CA TYR A 290 20.52 2.92 -13.37
C TYR A 290 19.06 2.96 -13.85
N PHE A 291 18.21 3.74 -13.19
CA PHE A 291 16.79 3.87 -13.56
C PHE A 291 16.54 4.92 -14.66
N ALA A 292 17.57 5.63 -15.12
CA ALA A 292 17.40 6.70 -16.08
C ALA A 292 16.96 6.14 -17.43
N GLY A 293 15.79 6.59 -17.90
CA GLY A 293 15.21 6.14 -19.16
C GLY A 293 14.58 4.74 -19.13
N LYS A 294 14.48 4.08 -17.97
CA LYS A 294 13.74 2.80 -17.87
C LYS A 294 12.22 3.05 -17.88
N PRO A 295 11.45 2.38 -18.75
CA PRO A 295 10.00 2.57 -18.82
C PRO A 295 9.33 2.21 -17.49
N GLY A 296 8.44 3.08 -17.02
CA GLY A 296 7.76 2.94 -15.72
C GLY A 296 8.59 3.35 -14.50
N CYS A 297 9.80 3.88 -14.68
CA CYS A 297 10.61 4.44 -13.59
C CYS A 297 10.65 5.97 -13.68
N THR A 298 10.09 6.66 -12.70
CA THR A 298 10.25 8.10 -12.53
C THR A 298 11.36 8.36 -11.52
N ILE A 299 12.50 8.86 -11.96
CA ILE A 299 13.55 9.32 -11.04
C ILE A 299 13.11 10.66 -10.47
N LEU A 300 12.95 10.72 -9.15
CA LEU A 300 12.75 11.98 -8.44
C LEU A 300 14.01 12.82 -8.62
N ARG A 301 13.88 13.95 -9.31
CA ARG A 301 15.00 14.86 -9.64
C ARG A 301 15.38 15.80 -8.48
N SER A 302 14.84 15.61 -7.29
CA SER A 302 15.15 16.45 -6.14
C SER A 302 16.53 16.09 -5.60
N PRO A 303 17.49 17.05 -5.51
CA PRO A 303 18.80 16.81 -4.91
C PRO A 303 18.73 16.48 -3.42
N ASP A 304 17.63 16.78 -2.74
CA ASP A 304 17.48 16.66 -1.28
C ASP A 304 16.77 15.37 -0.83
N GLY A 305 16.66 14.37 -1.71
CA GLY A 305 15.94 13.13 -1.38
C GLY A 305 14.43 13.35 -1.29
N PHE A 306 13.72 12.49 -0.57
CA PHE A 306 12.28 12.62 -0.37
C PHE A 306 12.03 13.84 0.56
N PRO A 307 11.29 14.88 0.10
CA PRO A 307 10.96 16.02 0.94
C PRO A 307 9.94 15.67 2.04
N ASP A 308 9.22 14.55 1.86
CA ASP A 308 8.31 13.95 2.83
C ASP A 308 8.82 12.57 3.21
N ILE A 309 8.40 12.04 4.36
CA ILE A 309 8.80 10.73 4.90
C ILE A 309 8.75 9.69 3.78
N ALA A 310 9.92 9.25 3.34
CA ALA A 310 10.06 8.17 2.37
C ALA A 310 9.41 6.93 2.97
N ASN A 311 8.43 6.34 2.25
CA ASN A 311 7.79 5.05 2.51
C ASN A 311 8.26 4.37 3.79
N ASP A 312 7.44 4.41 4.83
CA ASP A 312 7.44 3.28 5.74
C ASP A 312 6.98 2.07 4.92
N ASP A 313 7.84 1.07 4.74
CA ASP A 313 7.42 -0.24 4.21
C ASP A 313 6.55 -1.00 5.26
N SER A 314 5.70 -0.26 5.98
CA SER A 314 4.79 -0.70 7.05
C SER A 314 3.31 -0.38 6.75
N ALA A 315 2.96 -0.05 5.50
CA ALA A 315 1.57 0.18 5.06
C ALA A 315 1.19 -0.70 3.86
#